data_AF-A0A2W5QTI9-F1
#
_entry.id   AF-A0A2W5QTI9-F1
#
_cell.length_a   1.000
_cell.length_b   1.000
_cell.length_c   1.000
_cell.angle_alpha   90.00
_cell.angle_beta   90.00
_cell.angle_gamma   90.00
#
_symmetry.space_group_name_H-M   'P 1'
#
loop_
_entity.id
_entity.type
_entity.pdbx_description
1 polymer ?
#
loop_
_entity_poly.entity_id
_entity_poly.type
_entity_poly.pdbx_seq_one_letter_code
_entity_poly.pdbx_strand_id
1 'polypeptide(L)' 'MSSVFFAGAEAPRFSDDIFANEPTLDEIFADPLVALILRRDRLTPGAVRAQLDRERHRLAGPGRATALRQAA' A
#
# COMPACT_ATOMS: atom_id res chain seq x y z
N MET A 1 15.81 47.16 -14.50
CA MET A 1 14.56 46.43 -14.77
C MET A 1 14.78 44.99 -14.37
N SER A 2 14.12 44.56 -13.30
CA SER A 2 14.42 43.34 -12.55
C SER A 2 13.93 42.08 -13.26
N SER A 3 14.82 41.10 -13.36
CA SER A 3 14.53 39.70 -13.67
C SER A 3 13.83 39.04 -12.48
N VAL A 4 12.56 38.69 -12.64
CA VAL A 4 11.85 37.84 -11.68
C VAL A 4 12.20 36.40 -12.02
N PHE A 5 13.02 35.78 -11.16
CA PHE A 5 13.32 34.36 -11.19
C PHE A 5 12.04 33.58 -10.85
N PHE A 6 11.65 32.67 -11.75
CA PHE A 6 10.58 31.70 -11.50
C PHE A 6 11.12 30.69 -10.48
N ALA A 7 10.86 30.96 -9.20
CA ALA A 7 11.23 30.07 -8.11
C ALA A 7 10.39 28.81 -8.19
N GLY A 8 11.09 27.69 -8.34
CA GLY A 8 10.70 26.31 -8.08
C GLY A 8 9.21 26.03 -7.94
N ALA A 9 8.64 25.38 -8.96
CA ALA A 9 7.54 24.46 -8.73
C ALA A 9 8.08 23.31 -7.87
N GLU A 10 8.07 23.48 -6.54
CA GLU A 10 8.17 22.36 -5.62
C GLU A 10 6.93 21.49 -5.86
N ALA A 11 7.12 20.40 -6.61
CA ALA A 11 6.16 19.33 -6.67
C ALA A 11 5.77 18.97 -5.21
N PRO A 12 4.48 18.82 -4.90
CA PRO A 12 4.06 18.46 -3.54
C PRO A 12 4.83 17.21 -3.14
N ARG A 13 5.68 17.35 -2.11
CA ARG A 13 6.30 16.21 -1.44
C ARG A 13 5.13 15.40 -0.94
N PHE A 14 4.90 14.21 -1.51
CA PHE A 14 3.94 13.25 -0.96
C PHE A 14 4.31 13.09 0.51
N SER A 15 3.53 13.70 1.38
CA SER A 15 3.83 13.84 2.79
C SER A 15 3.80 12.47 3.44
N ASP A 16 4.79 12.19 4.28
CA ASP A 16 4.91 10.94 5.05
C ASP A 16 3.67 10.63 5.92
N ASP A 17 2.74 11.59 6.05
CA ASP A 17 1.45 11.47 6.73
C ASP A 17 0.45 10.49 6.07
N ILE A 18 0.67 10.07 4.81
CA ILE A 18 -0.26 9.14 4.13
C ILE A 18 -0.30 7.78 4.84
N PHE A 19 0.81 7.33 5.42
CA PHE A 19 0.89 6.04 6.11
C PHE A 19 0.52 6.12 7.60
N ALA A 20 0.53 7.32 8.19
CA ALA A 20 0.20 7.51 9.61
C ALA A 20 -1.29 7.22 9.91
N ASN A 21 -2.16 7.33 8.89
CA ASN A 21 -3.59 7.08 8.99
C ASN A 21 -4.03 5.83 8.18
N GLU A 22 -3.10 4.94 7.84
CA GLU A 22 -3.47 3.73 7.11
C GLU A 22 -4.31 2.81 8.01
N PRO A 23 -5.54 2.44 7.60
CA PRO A 23 -6.38 1.58 8.40
C PRO A 23 -5.78 0.18 8.50
N THR A 24 -5.84 -0.38 9.70
CA THR A 24 -5.47 -1.77 9.96
C THR A 24 -6.39 -2.72 9.20
N LEU A 25 -5.93 -3.96 8.97
CA LEU A 25 -6.77 -4.99 8.37
C LEU A 25 -8.05 -5.26 9.17
N ASP A 26 -7.99 -5.13 10.50
CA ASP A 26 -9.17 -5.26 11.36
C ASP A 26 -10.18 -4.14 11.11
N GLU A 27 -9.73 -2.90 10.99
CA GLU A 27 -10.59 -1.76 10.65
C GLU A 27 -11.19 -1.89 9.24
N ILE A 28 -10.41 -2.37 8.26
CA ILE A 28 -10.90 -2.66 6.92
C ILE A 28 -11.99 -3.74 6.95
N PHE A 29 -11.80 -4.83 7.70
CA PHE A 29 -12.83 -5.87 7.81
C PHE A 29 -14.06 -5.46 8.62
N ALA A 30 -13.95 -4.44 9.45
CA ALA A 30 -15.08 -3.86 10.16
C ALA A 30 -15.96 -2.96 9.26
N ASP A 31 -15.48 -2.56 8.07
CA ASP A 31 -16.24 -1.77 7.12
C ASP A 31 -17.41 -2.58 6.51
N PRO A 32 -18.67 -2.11 6.61
CA PRO A 32 -19.83 -2.76 6.02
C PRO A 32 -19.73 -2.99 4.50
N LEU A 33 -19.09 -2.09 3.76
CA LEU A 33 -18.90 -2.25 2.31
C LEU A 33 -17.95 -3.42 2.01
N VAL A 34 -16.88 -3.54 2.79
CA VAL A 34 -15.94 -4.66 2.68
C VAL A 34 -16.65 -5.97 3.00
N ALA A 35 -17.50 -5.99 4.05
CA ALA A 35 -18.31 -7.17 4.38
C ALA A 35 -19.24 -7.59 3.22
N LEU A 36 -19.86 -6.64 2.52
CA LEU A 36 -20.68 -6.93 1.33
C LEU A 36 -19.86 -7.52 0.19
N ILE A 37 -18.67 -6.97 -0.08
CA ILE A 37 -17.77 -7.47 -1.12
C ILE A 37 -17.32 -8.91 -0.80
N LEU A 38 -16.86 -9.16 0.42
CA LEU A 38 -16.44 -10.49 0.85
C LEU A 38 -17.59 -11.50 0.70
N ARG A 39 -18.81 -11.13 1.10
CA ARG A 39 -19.98 -12.00 0.94
C ARG A 39 -20.31 -12.27 -0.53
N ARG A 40 -20.29 -11.23 -1.37
CA ARG A 40 -20.53 -11.36 -2.82
C ARG A 40 -19.55 -12.36 -3.45
N ASP A 41 -18.29 -12.27 -3.04
CA ASP A 41 -17.20 -13.07 -3.61
C ASP A 41 -16.99 -14.39 -2.86
N ARG A 42 -17.86 -14.72 -1.88
CA ARG A 42 -17.82 -15.92 -1.02
C ARG A 42 -16.49 -16.08 -0.27
N LEU A 43 -15.89 -14.97 0.12
CA LEU A 43 -14.66 -14.91 0.90
C LEU A 43 -14.96 -14.71 2.38
N THR A 44 -14.06 -15.21 3.22
CA THR A 44 -14.05 -14.94 4.66
C THR A 44 -12.85 -14.06 5.02
N PRO A 45 -12.96 -13.20 6.06
CA PRO A 45 -11.81 -12.42 6.54
C PRO A 45 -10.58 -13.29 6.84
N GLY A 46 -10.78 -14.47 7.42
CA GLY A 46 -9.71 -15.43 7.69
C GLY A 46 -8.99 -15.95 6.44
N ALA A 47 -9.74 -16.24 5.37
CA ALA A 47 -9.16 -16.66 4.10
C ALA A 47 -8.32 -15.54 3.46
N VAL A 48 -8.79 -14.30 3.54
CA VAL A 48 -8.07 -13.12 3.04
C VAL A 48 -6.78 -12.89 3.84
N ARG A 49 -6.84 -12.95 5.18
CA ARG A 49 -5.65 -12.85 6.04
C ARG A 49 -4.61 -13.90 5.69
N ALA A 50 -5.02 -15.17 5.62
CA ALA A 50 -4.11 -16.26 5.30
C ALA A 50 -3.46 -16.09 3.92
N GLN A 51 -4.17 -15.52 2.94
CA GLN A 51 -3.60 -15.22 1.64
C GLN A 51 -2.60 -14.06 1.72
N LEU A 52 -2.92 -12.97 2.43
CA LEU A 52 -2.01 -11.84 2.62
C LEU A 52 -0.72 -12.26 3.33
N ASP A 53 -0.80 -13.15 4.33
CA ASP A 53 0.38 -13.64 5.04
C ASP A 53 1.29 -14.48 4.12
N ARG A 54 0.71 -15.36 3.30
CA ARG A 54 1.47 -16.10 2.26
C ARG A 54 2.18 -15.15 1.31
N GLU A 55 1.49 -14.10 0.88
CA GLU A 55 2.06 -13.11 -0.04
C GLU A 55 3.17 -12.28 0.62
N ARG A 56 2.99 -11.87 1.88
CA ARG A 56 4.03 -11.22 2.67
C ARG A 56 5.27 -12.10 2.80
N HIS A 57 5.10 -13.37 3.11
CA HIS A 57 6.21 -14.33 3.16
C HIS A 57 6.89 -14.52 1.81
N ARG A 58 6.11 -14.59 0.72
CA ARG A 58 6.64 -14.67 -0.65
C ARG A 58 7.50 -13.44 -0.99
N LEU A 59 7.02 -12.25 -0.65
CA LEU A 59 7.71 -10.99 -0.93
C LEU A 59 8.94 -10.76 -0.02
N ALA A 60 8.91 -11.29 1.20
CA ALA A 60 10.04 -11.28 2.14
C ALA A 60 11.10 -12.34 1.82
N GLY A 61 10.79 -13.31 0.95
CA GLY A 61 11.73 -14.32 0.49
C GLY A 61 12.90 -13.75 -0.34
N PRO A 62 14.01 -14.49 -0.47
CA PRO A 62 15.27 -14.01 -1.06
C PRO A 62 15.21 -13.57 -2.54
N GLY A 63 14.10 -13.83 -3.25
CA GLY A 63 13.94 -13.44 -4.65
C GLY A 63 13.91 -11.92 -4.90
N ARG A 64 13.65 -11.10 -3.87
CA ARG A 64 13.61 -9.64 -4.02
C ARG A 64 15.01 -9.00 -4.03
N ALA A 65 15.98 -9.60 -3.35
CA ALA A 65 17.38 -9.15 -3.39
C ALA A 65 18.01 -9.37 -4.77
N THR A 66 17.58 -10.41 -5.50
CA THR A 66 18.07 -10.70 -6.86
C THR A 66 17.40 -9.81 -7.91
N ALA A 67 16.09 -9.57 -7.79
CA ALA A 67 15.36 -8.71 -8.73
C ALA A 67 15.80 -7.23 -8.66
N LEU A 68 16.08 -6.71 -7.46
CA LEU A 68 16.60 -5.34 -7.31
C LEU A 68 18.07 -5.21 -7.75
N ARG A 69 18.85 -6.30 -7.70
CA ARG A 69 20.26 -6.33 -8.16
C ARG A 69 20.39 -6.50 -9.68
N GLN A 70 19.36 -7.02 -10.36
CA GLN A 70 19.33 -7.12 -11.82
C GLN A 70 18.76 -5.86 -12.50
N ALA A 71 18.10 -4.98 -11.74
CA ALA A 71 17.55 -3.72 -12.22
C ALA A 71 18.47 -2.50 -11.95
N ALA A 72 19.66 -2.72 -11.39
CA ALA A 72 20.71 -1.74 -11.14
C ALA A 72 21.95 -2.06 -11.96
#